data_AF-A0A1F6DS28-F1
#
_entry.id   AF-A0A1F6DS28-F1
#
_cell.length_a   1.000
_cell.length_b   1.000
_cell.length_c   1.000
_cell.angle_alpha   90.00
_cell.angle_beta   90.00
_cell.angle_gamma   90.00
#
_symmetry.space_group_name_H-M   'P 1'
#
loop_
_entity.id
_entity.type
_entity.pdbx_description
1 polymer ?
#
loop_
_entity_poly.entity_id
_entity_poly.type
_entity_poly.pdbx_seq_one_letter_code
_entity_poly.pdbx_strand_id
1 'polypeptide(L)'
;MKGKWVEYTYRCRFFDDISGFFCELPKIPIELSLGGKIFPTDGVIDSGCSRTHIRRDIAEFFAIDTSRLERATTHGIAGSEEGFLQKITLSVINHGKPFEVEALIVGILPVPVLLGTNDFFTKFDVRFERSKQHFYVKRVQE
;
A
#
# COMPACT_ATOMS: atom_id res chain seq x y z
N MET A 1 4.65 1.84 -18.44
CA MET A 1 6.12 1.83 -18.48
C MET A 1 6.61 0.57 -17.77
N LYS A 2 6.87 -0.52 -18.50
CA LYS A 2 7.42 -1.75 -17.93
C LYS A 2 8.95 -1.64 -17.88
N GLY A 3 9.58 -2.13 -16.82
CA GLY A 3 11.05 -2.25 -16.74
C GLY A 3 11.84 -0.98 -16.39
N LYS A 4 11.20 0.19 -16.27
CA LYS A 4 11.87 1.43 -15.81
C LYS A 4 11.78 1.55 -14.29
N TRP A 5 12.91 1.79 -13.63
CA TRP A 5 12.95 2.19 -12.23
C TRP A 5 12.48 3.64 -12.08
N VAL A 6 11.52 3.86 -11.19
CA VAL A 6 11.09 5.19 -10.76
C VAL A 6 11.62 5.42 -9.35
N GLU A 7 12.26 6.56 -9.17
CA GLU A 7 12.85 6.97 -7.91
C GLU A 7 11.83 7.75 -7.07
N TYR A 8 11.84 7.48 -5.77
CA TYR A 8 11.08 8.18 -4.74
C TYR A 8 12.03 8.55 -3.60
N THR A 9 11.70 9.62 -2.89
CA THR A 9 12.52 10.14 -1.80
C THR A 9 11.81 9.92 -0.47
N TYR A 10 12.55 9.45 0.54
CA TYR A 10 12.11 9.52 1.91
C TYR A 10 12.19 10.96 2.40
N ARG A 11 11.12 11.49 2.96
CA ARG A 11 11.22 12.73 3.73
C ARG A 11 11.73 12.37 5.12
N CYS A 12 13.00 12.63 5.38
CA CYS A 12 13.57 12.46 6.71
C CYS A 12 13.71 13.82 7.38
N ARG A 13 13.29 13.92 8.64
CA ARG A 13 13.42 15.14 9.45
C ARG A 13 14.23 14.82 10.69
N PHE A 14 15.13 15.75 11.03
CA PHE A 14 15.77 15.76 12.33
C PHE A 14 14.81 16.45 13.31
N PHE A 15 14.59 15.81 14.45
CA PHE A 15 13.79 16.37 15.53
C PHE A 15 14.72 16.65 16.70
N ASP A 16 14.93 17.94 16.98
CA ASP A 16 15.87 18.41 18.03
C ASP A 16 15.42 17.99 19.44
N ASP A 17 14.12 17.74 19.65
CA ASP A 17 13.51 17.38 20.92
C ASP A 17 13.60 15.88 21.26
N ILE A 18 13.71 15.00 20.26
CA ILE A 18 13.77 13.53 20.45
C ILE A 18 15.17 12.95 20.20
N SER A 19 16.19 13.81 19.99
CA SER A 19 17.57 13.38 19.68
C SER A 19 17.62 12.30 18.58
N GLY A 20 16.79 12.44 17.54
CA GLY A 20 16.48 11.32 16.64
C GLY A 20 16.24 11.74 15.20
N PHE A 21 16.64 10.85 14.29
CA PHE A 21 16.34 10.97 12.87
C PHE A 21 15.06 10.19 12.56
N PHE A 22 14.00 10.88 12.14
CA PHE A 22 12.76 10.21 11.74
C PHE A 22 12.63 10.27 10.22
N CYS A 23 12.62 9.11 9.57
CA CYS A 23 12.31 9.00 8.16
C CYS A 23 10.86 8.59 7.96
N GLU A 24 10.15 9.31 7.09
CA GLU A 24 8.82 8.91 6.64
C GLU A 24 8.85 7.49 6.03
N LEU A 25 7.68 6.86 6.06
CA LEU A 25 7.42 5.55 5.45
C LEU A 25 7.60 5.61 3.91
N PRO A 26 7.97 4.50 3.24
CA PRO A 26 8.09 4.45 1.78
C PRO A 26 6.72 4.54 1.10
N LYS A 27 6.23 5.76 0.90
CA LYS A 27 4.91 6.05 0.30
C LYS A 27 5.01 6.28 -1.20
N ILE A 28 4.09 5.71 -1.95
CA ILE A 28 3.90 6.00 -3.37
C ILE A 28 2.45 6.40 -3.65
N PRO A 29 2.22 7.34 -4.59
CA PRO A 29 0.87 7.73 -5.00
C PRO A 29 0.20 6.58 -5.75
N ILE A 30 -1.03 6.28 -5.36
CA ILE A 30 -1.87 5.23 -5.94
C ILE A 30 -3.30 5.74 -6.15
N GLU A 31 -4.05 5.02 -6.96
CA GLU A 31 -5.51 5.15 -7.06
C GLU A 31 -6.14 3.80 -6.82
N LEU A 32 -7.16 3.79 -5.97
CA LEU A 32 -8.06 2.66 -5.81
C LEU A 32 -9.31 2.90 -6.63
N SER A 33 -9.85 1.87 -7.27
CA SER A 33 -11.09 1.99 -8.05
C SER A 33 -11.98 0.78 -7.86
N LEU A 34 -13.28 1.07 -7.67
CA LEU A 34 -14.34 0.07 -7.49
C LEU A 34 -15.67 0.70 -7.88
N GLY A 35 -16.49 -0.02 -8.66
CA GLY A 35 -17.85 0.41 -9.02
C GLY A 35 -17.90 1.77 -9.73
N GLY A 36 -16.90 2.11 -10.55
CA GLY A 36 -16.81 3.38 -11.26
C GLY A 36 -16.35 4.57 -10.41
N LYS A 37 -16.14 4.39 -9.10
CA LYS A 37 -15.52 5.40 -8.23
C LYS A 37 -14.01 5.25 -8.22
N ILE A 38 -13.30 6.36 -8.02
CA ILE A 38 -11.85 6.42 -7.89
C ILE A 38 -11.50 7.16 -6.59
N PHE A 39 -10.55 6.62 -5.83
CA PHE A 39 -10.02 7.21 -4.60
C PHE A 39 -8.49 7.37 -4.71
N PRO A 40 -7.97 8.59 -4.98
CA PRO A 40 -6.54 8.84 -4.97
C PRO A 40 -6.01 8.89 -3.54
N THR A 41 -4.89 8.22 -3.28
CA THR A 41 -4.28 8.16 -1.94
C THR A 41 -2.79 7.77 -2.02
N ASP A 42 -2.14 7.66 -0.87
CA ASP A 42 -0.80 7.10 -0.75
C ASP A 42 -0.87 5.64 -0.27
N GLY A 43 -0.10 4.77 -0.93
CA GLY A 43 0.20 3.42 -0.47
C GLY A 43 1.57 3.35 0.16
N VAL A 44 1.69 2.78 1.36
CA VAL A 44 2.97 2.47 1.99
C VAL A 44 3.42 1.09 1.54
N ILE A 45 4.62 1.00 0.98
CA ILE A 45 5.23 -0.29 0.62
C ILE A 45 5.66 -1.01 1.90
N ASP A 46 5.10 -2.20 2.15
CA ASP A 46 5.36 -2.94 3.39
C ASP A 46 5.56 -4.44 3.11
N SER A 47 6.83 -4.87 3.12
CA SER A 47 7.18 -6.29 2.99
C SER A 47 6.84 -7.12 4.24
N GLY A 48 6.52 -6.48 5.36
CA GLY A 48 6.07 -7.14 6.60
C GLY A 48 4.59 -7.52 6.57
N CYS A 49 3.85 -7.05 5.57
CA CYS A 49 2.44 -7.36 5.37
C CYS A 49 2.27 -8.37 4.23
N SER A 50 1.49 -9.43 4.48
CA SER A 50 1.29 -10.49 3.48
C SER A 50 0.41 -10.04 2.30
N ARG A 51 -0.51 -9.10 2.50
CA ARG A 51 -1.45 -8.62 1.47
C ARG A 51 -1.74 -7.14 1.64
N THR A 52 -2.30 -6.51 0.62
CA THR A 52 -2.68 -5.10 0.68
C THR A 52 -3.76 -4.89 1.75
N HIS A 53 -3.52 -3.96 2.67
CA HIS A 53 -4.50 -3.56 3.68
C HIS A 53 -5.06 -2.19 3.32
N ILE A 54 -6.37 -2.04 3.43
CA ILE A 54 -7.10 -0.80 3.17
C ILE A 54 -7.83 -0.40 4.44
N ARG A 55 -7.68 0.87 4.84
CA ARG A 55 -8.38 1.41 5.99
C ARG A 55 -9.89 1.50 5.75
N ARG A 56 -10.68 1.28 6.80
CA ARG A 56 -12.15 1.21 6.73
C ARG A 56 -12.83 2.44 6.11
N ASP A 57 -12.33 3.64 6.36
CA ASP A 57 -12.90 4.89 5.80
C ASP A 57 -12.87 4.92 4.26
N ILE A 58 -11.86 4.30 3.65
CA ILE A 58 -11.78 4.13 2.19
C ILE A 58 -12.87 3.14 1.73
N ALA A 59 -13.12 2.08 2.49
CA ALA A 59 -14.18 1.14 2.16
C ALA A 59 -15.58 1.79 2.25
N GLU A 60 -15.77 2.68 3.22
CA GLU A 60 -16.99 3.50 3.37
C GLU A 60 -17.18 4.44 2.17
N PHE A 61 -16.12 5.07 1.66
CA PHE A 61 -16.18 5.88 0.43
C PHE A 61 -16.71 5.07 -0.78
N PHE A 62 -16.26 3.82 -0.92
CA PHE A 62 -16.73 2.92 -1.96
C PHE A 62 -18.13 2.34 -1.68
N ALA A 63 -18.72 2.61 -0.52
CA ALA A 63 -19.97 2.03 -0.05
C ALA A 63 -19.94 0.49 -0.03
N ILE A 64 -18.81 -0.08 0.42
CA ILE A 64 -18.64 -1.53 0.54
C ILE A 64 -19.44 -2.04 1.75
N ASP A 65 -20.35 -2.97 1.51
CA ASP A 65 -21.08 -3.68 2.56
C ASP A 65 -20.24 -4.84 3.11
N THR A 66 -19.50 -4.58 4.19
CA THR A 66 -18.64 -5.58 4.83
C THR A 66 -19.40 -6.77 5.42
N SER A 67 -20.72 -6.68 5.61
CA SER A 67 -21.50 -7.79 6.16
C SER A 67 -21.61 -8.99 5.21
N ARG A 68 -21.36 -8.75 3.91
CA ARG A 68 -21.46 -9.73 2.83
C ARG A 68 -20.10 -10.24 2.35
N LEU A 69 -19.02 -9.74 2.95
CA LEU A 69 -17.66 -10.09 2.57
C LEU A 69 -17.12 -11.25 3.40
N GLU A 70 -16.21 -11.98 2.79
CA GLU A 70 -15.44 -13.02 3.49
C GLU A 70 -14.56 -12.38 4.57
N ARG A 71 -14.62 -12.94 5.78
CA ARG A 71 -13.69 -12.57 6.86
C ARG A 71 -12.38 -13.30 6.65
N ALA A 72 -11.28 -12.58 6.84
CA ALA A 72 -9.95 -13.17 6.82
C ALA A 72 -9.08 -12.61 7.93
N THR A 73 -8.12 -13.43 8.36
CA THR A 73 -7.08 -13.05 9.31
C THR A 73 -5.75 -13.08 8.59
N THR A 74 -5.02 -11.98 8.65
CA THR A 74 -3.63 -11.92 8.17
C THR A 74 -2.68 -12.01 9.34
N HIS A 75 -1.51 -12.59 9.08
CA HIS A 75 -0.44 -12.73 10.07
C HIS A 75 0.76 -11.93 9.57
N GLY A 76 1.32 -11.11 10.46
CA GLY A 76 2.54 -10.34 10.25
C GLY A 76 3.45 -10.43 11.47
N ILE A 77 4.61 -9.80 11.37
CA ILE A 77 5.62 -9.82 12.44
C ILE A 77 5.08 -9.18 13.74
N ALA A 78 4.21 -8.19 13.61
CA ALA A 78 3.62 -7.47 14.74
C ALA A 78 2.38 -8.14 15.35
N GLY A 79 1.92 -9.27 14.80
CA GLY A 79 0.70 -9.96 15.24
C GLY A 79 -0.23 -10.31 14.09
N SER A 80 -1.50 -10.52 14.42
CA SER A 80 -2.55 -10.86 13.46
C SER A 80 -3.58 -9.75 13.37
N GLU A 81 -4.05 -9.48 12.16
CA GLU A 81 -5.08 -8.48 11.89
C GLU A 81 -6.28 -9.16 11.21
N GLU A 82 -7.47 -8.92 11.76
CA GLU A 82 -8.73 -9.42 11.19
C GLU A 82 -9.39 -8.35 10.32
N GLY A 83 -9.98 -8.79 9.21
CA GLY A 83 -10.67 -7.89 8.30
C GLY A 83 -11.58 -8.60 7.32
N PHE A 84 -11.96 -7.87 6.27
CA PHE A 84 -12.85 -8.35 5.22
C PHE A 84 -12.17 -8.30 3.86
N LEU A 85 -12.24 -9.38 3.10
CA LEU A 85 -11.64 -9.45 1.77
C LEU A 85 -12.50 -8.73 0.75
N GLN A 86 -11.87 -7.83 -0.01
CA GLN A 86 -12.50 -7.12 -1.11
C GLN A 86 -11.55 -7.04 -2.29
N LYS A 87 -12.04 -7.48 -3.46
CA LYS A 87 -11.37 -7.23 -4.73
C LYS A 87 -11.49 -5.76 -5.11
N ILE A 88 -10.37 -5.12 -5.39
CA ILE A 88 -10.32 -3.71 -5.78
C ILE A 88 -9.24 -3.53 -6.85
N THR A 89 -9.49 -2.60 -7.78
CA THR A 89 -8.50 -2.27 -8.80
C THR A 89 -7.55 -1.21 -8.26
N LEU A 90 -6.26 -1.53 -8.24
CA LEU A 90 -5.18 -0.65 -7.81
C LEU A 90 -4.40 -0.15 -9.02
N SER A 91 -4.18 1.16 -9.09
CA SER A 91 -3.29 1.81 -10.04
C SER A 91 -2.15 2.48 -9.29
N VAL A 92 -0.91 2.24 -9.71
CA VAL A 92 0.24 2.97 -9.20
C VAL A 92 0.56 4.08 -10.21
N ILE A 93 0.52 5.33 -9.77
CA ILE A 93 0.66 6.48 -10.66
C ILE A 93 2.02 6.43 -11.37
N ASN A 94 2.02 6.59 -12.69
CA ASN A 94 3.21 6.48 -13.57
C ASN A 94 3.83 5.07 -13.69
N HIS A 95 3.11 4.02 -13.29
CA HIS A 95 3.63 2.64 -13.33
C HIS A 95 2.85 1.70 -14.25
N GLY A 96 2.11 2.24 -15.23
CA GLY A 96 1.40 1.44 -16.25
C GLY A 96 -0.06 1.20 -15.92
N LYS A 97 -0.59 0.04 -16.35
CA LYS A 97 -2.03 -0.27 -16.28
C LYS A 97 -2.49 -0.61 -14.85
N PRO A 98 -3.72 -0.30 -14.44
CA PRO A 98 -4.26 -0.80 -13.19
C PRO A 98 -4.25 -2.34 -13.14
N PHE A 99 -4.27 -2.91 -11.93
CA PHE A 99 -4.35 -4.35 -11.69
C PHE A 99 -5.26 -4.63 -10.49
N GLU A 100 -5.89 -5.80 -10.47
CA GLU A 100 -6.74 -6.22 -9.35
C GLU A 100 -5.88 -6.72 -8.18
N VAL A 101 -6.29 -6.36 -6.97
CA VAL A 101 -5.75 -6.91 -5.72
C VAL A 101 -6.92 -7.38 -4.84
N GLU A 102 -6.69 -8.42 -4.04
CA GLU A 102 -7.62 -8.86 -3.01
C GLU A 102 -7.21 -8.26 -1.66
N ALA A 103 -7.67 -7.04 -1.42
CA ALA A 103 -7.28 -6.27 -0.26
C ALA A 103 -8.05 -6.70 0.99
N LEU A 104 -7.40 -6.63 2.14
CA LEU A 104 -8.04 -6.77 3.44
C LEU A 104 -8.49 -5.39 3.93
N ILE A 105 -9.80 -5.22 4.14
CA ILE A 105 -10.36 -4.04 4.79
C ILE A 105 -10.21 -4.22 6.29
N VAL A 106 -9.47 -3.31 6.93
CA VAL A 106 -9.14 -3.36 8.36
C VAL A 106 -9.68 -2.14 9.10
N GLY A 107 -9.98 -2.31 10.38
CA GLY A 107 -10.62 -1.28 11.21
C GLY A 107 -9.71 -0.07 11.46
N ILE A 108 -8.59 -0.31 12.15
CA ILE A 108 -7.65 0.74 12.53
C ILE A 108 -6.35 0.52 11.75
N LEU A 109 -6.02 1.47 10.87
CA LEU A 109 -4.76 1.49 10.14
C LEU A 109 -4.16 2.90 10.23
N PRO A 110 -2.91 3.07 10.68
CA PRO A 110 -2.29 4.39 10.82
C PRO A 110 -2.02 5.07 9.47
N VAL A 111 -2.12 4.32 8.38
CA VAL A 111 -1.95 4.80 6.99
C VAL A 111 -3.17 4.41 6.16
N PRO A 112 -3.43 5.06 5.01
CA PRO A 112 -4.59 4.74 4.19
C PRO A 112 -4.52 3.33 3.59
N VAL A 113 -3.35 2.96 3.06
CA VAL A 113 -3.11 1.66 2.40
C VAL A 113 -1.72 1.15 2.74
N LEU A 114 -1.61 -0.14 3.09
CA LEU A 114 -0.35 -0.90 3.07
C LEU A 114 -0.31 -1.78 1.82
N LEU A 115 0.82 -1.85 1.14
CA LEU A 115 1.02 -2.64 -0.07
C LEU A 115 1.87 -3.88 0.27
N GLY A 116 1.23 -5.04 0.23
CA GLY A 116 1.77 -6.29 0.77
C GLY A 116 2.40 -7.22 -0.27
N THR A 117 3.00 -8.31 0.22
CA THR A 117 3.85 -9.21 -0.59
C THR A 117 3.08 -10.05 -1.62
N ASN A 118 1.87 -10.50 -1.30
CA ASN A 118 1.10 -11.42 -2.15
C ASN A 118 0.35 -10.71 -3.29
N ASP A 119 0.36 -9.38 -3.35
CA ASP A 119 -0.24 -8.62 -4.44
C ASP A 119 0.76 -7.64 -5.06
N PHE A 120 1.16 -6.60 -4.34
CA PHE A 120 2.01 -5.54 -4.88
C PHE A 120 3.38 -6.06 -5.32
N PHE A 121 4.07 -6.81 -4.47
CA PHE A 121 5.40 -7.35 -4.79
C PHE A 121 5.38 -8.42 -5.88
N THR A 122 4.22 -8.98 -6.22
CA THR A 122 4.10 -9.87 -7.39
C THR A 122 4.19 -9.10 -8.72
N LYS A 123 3.86 -7.80 -8.69
CA LYS A 123 3.84 -6.91 -9.86
C LYS A 123 5.04 -5.97 -9.92
N PHE A 124 5.70 -5.73 -8.79
CA PHE A 124 6.75 -4.72 -8.63
C PHE A 124 8.00 -5.25 -7.93
N ASP A 125 9.16 -4.94 -8.51
CA ASP A 125 10.41 -4.95 -7.76
C ASP A 125 10.55 -3.64 -6.98
N VAL A 126 11.05 -3.75 -5.75
CA VAL A 126 11.33 -2.61 -4.88
C VAL A 126 12.77 -2.67 -4.39
N ARG A 127 13.46 -1.52 -4.40
CA ARG A 127 14.81 -1.37 -3.85
C ARG A 127 14.84 -0.20 -2.88
N PHE A 128 15.23 -0.45 -1.64
CA PHE A 128 15.37 0.58 -0.62
C PHE A 128 16.83 0.99 -0.45
N GLU A 129 17.14 2.28 -0.58
CA GLU A 129 18.47 2.85 -0.36
C GLU A 129 18.40 3.93 0.73
N ARG A 130 18.12 3.50 1.97
CA ARG A 130 17.90 4.39 3.12
C ARG A 130 19.06 5.34 3.39
N SER A 131 20.31 4.88 3.22
CA SER A 131 21.52 5.73 3.38
C SER A 131 21.56 6.91 2.42
N LYS A 132 20.86 6.81 1.28
CA LYS A 132 20.72 7.88 0.30
C LYS A 132 19.38 8.61 0.40
N GLN A 133 18.52 8.24 1.34
CA GLN A 133 17.15 8.76 1.45
C GLN A 133 16.28 8.51 0.19
N HIS A 134 16.56 7.45 -0.57
CA HIS A 134 15.78 7.09 -1.75
C HIS A 134 15.28 5.64 -1.71
N PHE A 135 14.22 5.39 -2.46
CA PHE A 135 13.80 4.04 -2.83
C PHE A 135 13.28 4.03 -4.26
N TYR A 136 13.27 2.85 -4.86
CA TYR A 136 13.00 2.68 -6.27
C TYR A 136 11.94 1.60 -6.45
N VAL A 137 11.01 1.86 -7.36
CA VAL A 137 9.94 0.93 -7.73
C VAL A 137 10.03 0.68 -9.22
N LYS A 138 9.91 -0.58 -9.64
CA LYS A 138 9.90 -0.97 -11.06
C LYS A 138 8.82 -2.01 -11.28
N ARG A 139 7.93 -1.75 -12.24
CA ARG A 139 6.97 -2.77 -12.66
C ARG A 139 7.63 -3.90 -13.44
N VAL A 140 7.38 -5.14 -13.01
CA VAL A 140 7.92 -6.37 -13.61
C VAL A 140 6.87 -7.22 -14.30
N GLN A 141 5.60 -7.11 -13.91
CA GLN A 141 4.49 -7.85 -14.53
C GLN A 141 3.35 -6.89 -14.91
N GLU A 142 2.69 -7.14 -16.05
CA GLU A 142 1.44 -6.44 -16.39
C GLU A 142 0.25 -7.05 -15.68
#